data_AF-A0A067REM0-F1
#
_entry.id   AF-A0A067REM0-F1
#
_cell.length_a   1.000
_cell.length_b   1.000
_cell.length_c   1.000
_cell.angle_alpha   90.00
_cell.angle_beta   90.00
_cell.angle_gamma   90.00
#
_symmetry.space_group_name_H-M   'P 1'
#
loop_
_entity.id
_entity.type
_entity.pdbx_description
1 polymer ?
#
loop_
_entity_poly.entity_id
_entity_poly.type
_entity_poly.pdbx_seq_one_letter_code
_entity_poly.pdbx_strand_id
1 'polypeptide(L)'
;SHFSGITLMGVPAEVYYHGTLYWLVNVSSIIVAVIINYIYLPVFYNLQLTSSYEYLQLRFNRSVRVMASVLFTVSMLLYVPLVIYVPALAFSYVSGLSIHMITPLVSIICIFYTMLGGLKAVIWIDFLQSSVIIISSIAIIIIGVIKVGGLGTVWQRSSEGGRILIFEMDPSPFVRATFWNVIIGNIFSWLNYCAVNQGMIQKFLALPSITEAKKSLIFFSVGIFIIKTISCYTGLIIYATYQNCDPLKAKAIQGQDQLVPYYIMDTAAIIPCLPGLFVAGVFSAALSSMSSALNSLAGTMYEDFIRPCMKYKVTEKCASYILRFVVVIIGAICVLMVFVVEKLGGILQLAYTTGGVTSGAFLGLFSLGIFFPRANSKGALTGAIVSMLILAWIAVGAQKALATGTMTHKKLPTSVEGCSAANNTTLITTNPVESPLEEAFVLFRISFMYYTMLGSFILIVVGMIVSLLTEPTNPEDLNPNLFAPFLRKYV
;
A
#
# COMPACT_ATOMS: atom_id res chain seq x y z
N SER A 1 -3.47 4.46 -11.58
CA SER A 1 -2.48 3.68 -10.80
C SER A 1 -2.59 3.72 -9.26
N HIS A 2 -3.38 4.60 -8.61
CA HIS A 2 -3.55 4.58 -7.12
C HIS A 2 -4.94 4.17 -6.65
N PHE A 3 -5.85 3.96 -7.59
CA PHE A 3 -7.03 3.15 -7.40
C PHE A 3 -6.58 1.70 -7.30
N SER A 4 -6.01 1.33 -6.15
CA SER A 4 -5.80 -0.07 -5.82
C SER A 4 -7.11 -0.59 -5.24
N GLY A 5 -7.51 -1.81 -5.63
CA GLY A 5 -8.66 -2.46 -5.00
C GLY A 5 -8.48 -2.60 -3.47
N ILE A 6 -7.24 -2.58 -2.97
CA ILE A 6 -6.93 -2.51 -1.52
C ILE A 6 -7.58 -1.27 -0.89
N THR A 7 -7.59 -0.13 -1.57
CA THR A 7 -8.25 1.08 -1.04
C THR A 7 -9.76 0.94 -1.09
N LEU A 8 -10.32 0.44 -2.21
CA LEU A 8 -11.76 0.36 -2.40
C LEU A 8 -12.44 -0.71 -1.51
N MET A 9 -11.72 -1.76 -1.13
CA MET A 9 -12.28 -2.84 -0.30
C MET A 9 -11.71 -2.87 1.12
N GLY A 10 -10.41 -2.63 1.28
CA GLY A 10 -9.75 -2.65 2.59
C GLY A 10 -10.10 -1.45 3.46
N VAL A 11 -10.23 -0.24 2.90
CA VAL A 11 -10.53 0.96 3.71
C VAL A 11 -11.95 0.96 4.27
N PRO A 12 -13.02 0.66 3.48
CA PRO A 12 -14.35 0.59 4.05
C PRO A 12 -14.47 -0.49 5.15
N ALA A 13 -13.80 -1.63 4.98
CA ALA A 13 -13.74 -2.69 5.99
C ALA A 13 -13.02 -2.21 7.27
N GLU A 14 -11.91 -1.49 7.14
CA GLU A 14 -11.22 -0.90 8.30
C GLU A 14 -12.13 0.08 9.04
N VAL A 15 -12.87 0.94 8.32
CA VAL A 15 -13.80 1.90 8.95
C VAL A 15 -14.98 1.20 9.65
N TYR A 16 -15.49 0.11 9.08
CA TYR A 16 -16.58 -0.67 9.68
C TYR A 16 -16.18 -1.27 11.05
N TYR A 17 -14.99 -1.89 11.12
CA TYR A 17 -14.53 -2.61 12.31
C TYR A 17 -13.73 -1.76 13.31
N HIS A 18 -13.08 -0.69 12.85
CA HIS A 18 -12.13 0.11 13.64
C HIS A 18 -12.41 1.62 13.64
N GLY A 19 -13.42 2.10 12.89
CA GLY A 19 -13.87 3.50 12.91
C GLY A 19 -13.08 4.44 12.00
N THR A 20 -13.34 5.74 12.12
CA THR A 20 -12.88 6.78 11.18
C THR A 20 -11.43 7.23 11.37
N LEU A 21 -10.66 6.67 12.31
CA LEU A 21 -9.28 7.12 12.57
C LEU A 21 -8.40 7.03 11.31
N TYR A 22 -8.61 6.03 10.45
CA TYR A 22 -7.88 5.91 9.19
C TYR A 22 -8.11 7.10 8.24
N TRP A 23 -9.23 7.83 8.36
CA TRP A 23 -9.55 9.01 7.53
C TRP A 23 -8.51 10.13 7.69
N LEU A 24 -7.77 10.16 8.82
CA LEU A 24 -6.65 11.08 9.04
C LEU A 24 -5.50 10.92 8.04
N VAL A 25 -5.45 9.82 7.26
CA VAL A 25 -4.50 9.64 6.15
C VAL A 25 -4.53 10.80 5.15
N ASN A 26 -5.68 11.48 5.00
CA ASN A 26 -5.81 12.65 4.14
C ASN A 26 -4.91 13.81 4.62
N VAL A 27 -4.80 14.02 5.93
CA VAL A 27 -3.91 15.04 6.50
C VAL A 27 -2.45 14.69 6.20
N SER A 28 -2.06 13.41 6.38
CA SER A 28 -0.73 12.93 6.01
C SER A 28 -0.41 13.16 4.54
N SER A 29 -1.39 12.94 3.64
CA SER A 29 -1.17 13.10 2.20
C SER A 29 -0.83 14.55 1.81
N ILE A 30 -1.45 15.53 2.46
CA ILE A 30 -1.17 16.96 2.23
C ILE A 30 0.26 17.29 2.69
N ILE A 31 0.65 16.83 3.88
CA ILE A 31 2.00 17.03 4.42
C ILE A 31 3.05 16.41 3.49
N VAL A 32 2.80 15.18 3.01
CA VAL A 32 3.71 14.49 2.08
C VAL A 32 3.83 15.23 0.75
N ALA A 33 2.73 15.75 0.20
CA ALA A 33 2.77 16.55 -1.03
C ALA A 33 3.67 17.78 -0.90
N VAL A 34 3.62 18.47 0.25
CA VAL A 34 4.50 19.60 0.56
C VAL A 34 5.96 19.13 0.62
N ILE A 35 6.27 18.07 1.37
CA ILE A 35 7.63 17.52 1.50
C ILE A 35 8.21 17.17 0.12
N ILE A 36 7.43 16.49 -0.73
CA ILE A 36 7.89 16.09 -2.07
C ILE A 36 8.16 17.31 -2.95
N ASN A 37 7.25 18.29 -2.95
CA ASN A 37 7.36 19.50 -3.78
C ASN A 37 8.64 20.30 -3.51
N TYR A 38 9.04 20.41 -2.24
CA TYR A 38 10.18 21.23 -1.83
C TYR A 38 11.50 20.45 -1.72
N ILE A 39 11.47 19.14 -1.43
CA ILE A 39 12.67 18.37 -1.12
C ILE A 39 13.02 17.36 -2.22
N TYR A 40 12.20 16.32 -2.38
CA TYR A 40 12.55 15.17 -3.22
C TYR A 40 12.43 15.48 -4.71
N LEU A 41 11.34 16.13 -5.12
CA LEU A 41 11.07 16.39 -6.54
C LEU A 41 12.15 17.26 -7.19
N PRO A 42 12.62 18.38 -6.58
CA PRO A 42 13.70 19.17 -7.15
C PRO A 42 15.04 18.43 -7.29
N VAL A 43 15.33 17.47 -6.41
CA VAL A 43 16.56 16.66 -6.48
C VAL A 43 16.51 15.75 -7.71
N PHE A 44 15.47 14.92 -7.81
CA PHE A 44 15.35 13.98 -8.94
C PHE A 44 15.15 14.68 -10.29
N TYR A 45 14.35 15.75 -10.31
CA TYR A 45 14.06 16.46 -11.56
C TYR A 45 15.30 17.16 -12.13
N ASN A 46 16.18 17.69 -11.29
CA ASN A 46 17.41 18.34 -11.76
C ASN A 46 18.43 17.33 -12.33
N LEU A 47 18.40 16.09 -11.85
CA LEU A 47 19.36 15.06 -12.27
C LEU A 47 18.92 14.31 -13.55
N GLN A 48 17.63 14.35 -13.90
CA GLN A 48 17.06 13.70 -15.11
C GLN A 48 17.53 12.25 -15.31
N LEU A 49 17.58 11.49 -14.21
CA LEU A 49 18.07 10.11 -14.23
C LEU A 49 17.03 9.16 -14.81
N THR A 50 17.48 8.18 -15.57
CA THR A 50 16.60 7.14 -16.15
C THR A 50 16.05 6.20 -15.08
N SER A 51 16.86 5.94 -14.05
CA SER A 51 16.51 5.15 -12.87
C SER A 51 16.72 5.98 -11.60
N SER A 52 15.77 5.93 -10.67
CA SER A 52 15.96 6.53 -9.35
C SER A 52 17.13 5.87 -8.59
N TYR A 53 17.52 4.64 -8.93
CA TYR A 53 18.65 3.96 -8.27
C TYR A 53 20.01 4.44 -8.78
N GLU A 54 20.04 5.09 -9.95
CA GLU A 54 21.23 5.76 -10.45
C GLU A 54 21.65 6.90 -9.51
N TYR A 55 20.68 7.57 -8.85
CA TYR A 55 20.96 8.56 -7.82
C TYR A 55 21.82 7.97 -6.69
N LEU A 56 21.46 6.77 -6.23
CA LEU A 56 22.19 6.09 -5.16
C LEU A 56 23.59 5.65 -5.61
N GLN A 57 23.77 5.34 -6.89
CA GLN A 57 25.09 5.07 -7.45
C GLN A 57 25.96 6.33 -7.50
N LEU A 58 25.40 7.47 -7.89
CA LEU A 58 26.10 8.75 -7.93
C LEU A 58 26.44 9.26 -6.52
N ARG A 59 25.54 9.04 -5.55
CA ARG A 59 25.72 9.48 -4.16
C ARG A 59 26.65 8.57 -3.36
N PHE A 60 26.59 7.27 -3.61
CA PHE A 60 27.34 6.27 -2.85
C PHE A 60 28.20 5.45 -3.80
N ASN A 61 27.71 4.28 -4.24
CA ASN A 61 28.39 3.42 -5.19
C ASN A 61 27.40 2.43 -5.82
N ARG A 62 27.91 1.60 -6.74
CA ARG A 62 27.14 0.58 -7.43
C ARG A 62 26.53 -0.47 -6.49
N SER A 63 27.20 -0.82 -5.39
CA SER A 63 26.66 -1.79 -4.43
C SER A 63 25.38 -1.28 -3.76
N VAL A 64 25.32 0.01 -3.42
CA VAL A 64 24.11 0.62 -2.85
C VAL A 64 22.97 0.65 -3.86
N ARG A 65 23.27 0.92 -5.14
CA ARG A 65 22.28 0.81 -6.23
C ARG A 65 21.68 -0.59 -6.31
N VAL A 66 22.52 -1.63 -6.33
CA VAL A 66 22.04 -3.03 -6.38
C VAL A 66 21.21 -3.36 -5.16
N MET A 67 21.60 -2.91 -3.96
CA MET A 67 20.81 -3.10 -2.74
C MET A 67 19.41 -2.47 -2.84
N ALA A 68 19.30 -1.25 -3.39
CA ALA A 68 18.00 -0.63 -3.63
C ALA A 68 17.13 -1.44 -4.59
N SER A 69 17.72 -1.95 -5.68
CA SER A 69 17.02 -2.82 -6.65
C SER A 69 16.55 -4.14 -6.00
N VAL A 70 17.34 -4.72 -5.09
CA VAL A 70 16.93 -5.89 -4.29
C VAL A 70 15.74 -5.53 -3.38
N LEU A 71 15.83 -4.44 -2.60
CA LEU A 71 14.75 -3.99 -1.72
C LEU A 71 13.44 -3.75 -2.50
N PHE A 72 13.53 -3.12 -3.67
CA PHE A 72 12.39 -2.92 -4.55
C PHE A 72 11.81 -4.24 -5.07
N THR A 73 12.66 -5.18 -5.45
CA THR A 73 12.25 -6.51 -5.92
C THR A 73 11.48 -7.26 -4.84
N VAL A 74 12.02 -7.31 -3.61
CA VAL A 74 11.33 -7.94 -2.47
C VAL A 74 10.01 -7.21 -2.18
N SER A 75 10.01 -5.88 -2.22
CA SER A 75 8.80 -5.08 -2.00
C SER A 75 7.69 -5.40 -2.99
N MET A 76 8.04 -5.57 -4.27
CA MET A 76 7.08 -5.88 -5.32
C MET A 76 6.59 -7.32 -5.25
N LEU A 77 7.45 -8.28 -4.89
CA LEU A 77 7.04 -9.67 -4.65
C LEU A 77 6.07 -9.81 -3.47
N LEU A 78 6.15 -8.91 -2.47
CA LEU A 78 5.20 -8.88 -1.36
C LEU A 78 3.90 -8.12 -1.70
N TYR A 79 3.97 -7.10 -2.55
CA TYR A 79 2.82 -6.24 -2.88
C TYR A 79 1.93 -6.80 -4.00
N VAL A 80 2.52 -7.30 -5.09
CA VAL A 80 1.77 -7.76 -6.27
C VAL A 80 0.77 -8.90 -5.94
N PRO A 81 1.10 -9.90 -5.09
CA PRO A 81 0.12 -10.91 -4.69
C PRO A 81 -1.12 -10.32 -4.01
N LEU A 82 -0.97 -9.28 -3.18
CA LEU A 82 -2.10 -8.59 -2.54
C LEU A 82 -2.98 -7.92 -3.58
N VAL A 83 -2.37 -7.30 -4.60
CA VAL A 83 -3.08 -6.66 -5.72
C VAL A 83 -3.88 -7.68 -6.53
N ILE A 84 -3.38 -8.90 -6.70
CA ILE A 84 -4.08 -9.99 -7.41
C ILE A 84 -5.22 -10.57 -6.56
N TYR A 85 -4.98 -10.78 -5.26
CA TYR A 85 -5.93 -11.41 -4.35
C TYR A 85 -7.23 -10.61 -4.21
N VAL A 86 -7.12 -9.30 -4.06
CA VAL A 86 -8.23 -8.34 -3.88
C VAL A 86 -9.34 -8.49 -4.92
N PRO A 87 -9.11 -8.31 -6.24
CA PRO A 87 -10.15 -8.51 -7.24
C PRO A 87 -10.62 -9.97 -7.30
N ALA A 88 -9.72 -10.95 -7.14
CA ALA A 88 -10.08 -12.36 -7.15
C ALA A 88 -11.11 -12.69 -6.06
N LEU A 89 -10.95 -12.10 -4.87
CA LEU A 89 -11.91 -12.20 -3.76
C LEU A 89 -13.27 -11.60 -4.12
N ALA A 90 -13.29 -10.39 -4.69
CA ALA A 90 -14.52 -9.72 -5.11
C ALA A 90 -15.31 -10.53 -6.14
N PHE A 91 -14.63 -11.06 -7.16
CA PHE A 91 -15.27 -11.86 -8.20
C PHE A 91 -15.66 -13.25 -7.73
N SER A 92 -14.89 -13.87 -6.85
CA SER A 92 -15.25 -15.14 -6.23
C SER A 92 -16.57 -15.02 -5.49
N TYR A 93 -16.75 -13.92 -4.76
CA TYR A 93 -18.01 -13.65 -4.06
C TYR A 93 -19.20 -13.49 -5.01
N VAL A 94 -19.01 -12.76 -6.11
CA VAL A 94 -20.10 -12.42 -7.05
C VAL A 94 -20.44 -13.58 -7.98
N SER A 95 -19.44 -14.34 -8.44
CA SER A 95 -19.62 -15.45 -9.39
C SER A 95 -19.83 -16.81 -8.73
N GLY A 96 -19.48 -16.96 -7.44
CA GLY A 96 -19.44 -18.25 -6.75
C GLY A 96 -18.27 -19.16 -7.16
N LEU A 97 -17.38 -18.70 -8.05
CA LEU A 97 -16.20 -19.46 -8.46
C LEU A 97 -15.11 -19.40 -7.39
N SER A 98 -14.33 -20.48 -7.27
CA SER A 98 -13.20 -20.51 -6.32
C SER A 98 -12.12 -19.47 -6.65
N ILE A 99 -11.58 -18.83 -5.61
CA ILE A 99 -10.47 -17.85 -5.72
C ILE A 99 -9.26 -18.48 -6.43
N HIS A 100 -9.02 -19.78 -6.22
CA HIS A 100 -7.93 -20.54 -6.83
C HIS A 100 -8.03 -20.68 -8.35
N MET A 101 -9.23 -20.60 -8.93
CA MET A 101 -9.41 -20.60 -10.39
C MET A 101 -9.31 -19.19 -10.97
N ILE A 102 -9.84 -18.19 -10.26
CA ILE A 102 -9.86 -16.79 -10.71
C ILE A 102 -8.44 -16.21 -10.71
N THR A 103 -7.65 -16.52 -9.68
CA THR A 103 -6.31 -15.95 -9.48
C THR A 103 -5.36 -16.22 -10.66
N PRO A 104 -5.18 -17.48 -11.13
CA PRO A 104 -4.37 -17.75 -12.31
C PRO A 104 -4.93 -17.09 -13.57
N LEU A 105 -6.26 -17.12 -13.77
CA LEU A 105 -6.91 -16.54 -14.95
C LEU A 105 -6.63 -15.04 -15.07
N VAL A 106 -6.85 -14.28 -13.99
CA VAL A 106 -6.59 -12.84 -13.93
C VAL A 106 -5.12 -12.54 -14.18
N SER A 107 -4.24 -13.36 -13.62
CA SER A 107 -2.80 -13.17 -13.76
C SER A 107 -2.33 -13.43 -15.19
N ILE A 108 -2.85 -14.46 -15.86
CA ILE A 108 -2.57 -14.74 -17.28
C ILE A 108 -3.01 -13.55 -18.15
N ILE A 109 -4.23 -13.05 -17.95
CA ILE A 109 -4.74 -11.88 -18.67
C ILE A 109 -3.85 -10.66 -18.43
N CYS A 110 -3.47 -10.41 -17.18
CA CYS A 110 -2.61 -9.27 -16.83
C CYS A 110 -1.21 -9.37 -17.43
N ILE A 111 -0.58 -10.56 -17.39
CA ILE A 111 0.74 -10.81 -17.96
C ILE A 111 0.70 -10.56 -19.47
N PHE A 112 -0.31 -11.12 -20.15
CA PHE A 112 -0.48 -10.92 -21.59
C PHE A 112 -0.68 -9.45 -21.97
N TYR A 113 -1.56 -8.77 -21.24
CA TYR A 113 -1.80 -7.33 -21.40
C TYR A 113 -0.53 -6.50 -21.17
N THR A 114 0.27 -6.84 -20.17
CA THR A 114 1.52 -6.12 -19.84
C THR A 114 2.60 -6.36 -20.91
N MET A 115 2.65 -7.52 -21.55
CA MET A 115 3.60 -7.81 -22.63
C MET A 115 3.29 -7.04 -23.92
N LEU A 116 2.01 -6.71 -24.16
CA LEU A 116 1.53 -6.01 -25.35
C LEU A 116 1.44 -4.48 -25.15
N GLY A 117 1.21 -4.02 -23.92
CA GLY A 117 0.97 -2.61 -23.62
C GLY A 117 2.24 -1.76 -23.58
N GLY A 118 2.32 -0.77 -24.48
CA GLY A 118 3.25 0.36 -24.31
C GLY A 118 2.74 1.34 -23.26
N LEU A 119 3.64 2.08 -22.59
CA LEU A 119 3.33 3.00 -21.49
C LEU A 119 2.17 3.98 -21.82
N LYS A 120 2.08 4.48 -23.06
CA LYS A 120 0.99 5.38 -23.50
C LYS A 120 -0.38 4.73 -23.48
N ALA A 121 -0.51 3.47 -23.92
CA ALA A 121 -1.78 2.76 -23.94
C ALA A 121 -2.25 2.43 -22.52
N VAL A 122 -1.31 2.06 -21.64
CA VAL A 122 -1.59 1.81 -20.21
C VAL A 122 -2.14 3.07 -19.54
N ILE A 123 -1.57 4.25 -19.81
CA ILE A 123 -2.03 5.52 -19.22
C ILE A 123 -3.48 5.85 -19.62
N TRP A 124 -3.85 5.66 -20.90
CA TRP A 124 -5.22 5.94 -21.35
C TRP A 124 -6.25 4.99 -20.74
N ILE A 125 -5.91 3.70 -20.62
CA ILE A 125 -6.77 2.71 -19.98
C ILE A 125 -6.91 3.02 -18.48
N ASP A 126 -5.81 3.36 -17.80
CA ASP A 126 -5.81 3.82 -16.41
C ASP A 126 -6.77 4.99 -16.17
N PHE A 127 -6.80 5.96 -17.10
CA PHE A 127 -7.65 7.14 -16.99
C PHE A 127 -9.15 6.81 -17.13
N LEU A 128 -9.51 6.06 -18.17
CA LEU A 128 -10.91 5.65 -18.39
C LEU A 128 -11.43 4.81 -17.22
N GLN A 129 -10.62 3.87 -16.78
CA GLN A 129 -10.91 3.02 -15.63
C GLN A 129 -11.12 3.81 -14.33
N SER A 130 -10.23 4.75 -14.04
CA SER A 130 -10.33 5.59 -12.84
C SER A 130 -11.66 6.34 -12.82
N SER A 131 -12.10 6.81 -13.97
CA SER A 131 -13.39 7.50 -14.14
C SER A 131 -14.58 6.57 -13.84
N VAL A 132 -14.57 5.34 -14.37
CA VAL A 132 -15.63 4.33 -14.13
C VAL A 132 -15.72 3.95 -12.65
N ILE A 133 -14.58 3.77 -11.97
CA ILE A 133 -14.54 3.46 -10.54
C ILE A 133 -15.14 4.59 -9.70
N ILE A 134 -14.81 5.84 -10.02
CA ILE A 134 -15.36 6.99 -9.29
C ILE A 134 -16.88 7.05 -9.47
N ILE A 135 -17.37 6.93 -10.70
CA ILE A 135 -18.81 6.99 -11.01
C ILE A 135 -19.57 5.87 -10.29
N SER A 136 -19.08 4.62 -10.38
CA SER A 136 -19.70 3.48 -9.70
C SER A 136 -19.69 3.62 -8.17
N SER A 137 -18.60 4.14 -7.60
CA SER A 137 -18.50 4.38 -6.15
C SER A 137 -19.49 5.46 -5.68
N ILE A 138 -19.63 6.55 -6.45
CA ILE A 138 -20.62 7.61 -6.15
C ILE A 138 -22.04 7.05 -6.22
N ALA A 139 -22.37 6.25 -7.24
CA ALA A 139 -23.68 5.62 -7.36
C ALA A 139 -24.00 4.72 -6.15
N ILE A 140 -23.04 3.90 -5.71
CA ILE A 140 -23.19 3.04 -4.52
C ILE A 140 -23.41 3.86 -3.25
N ILE A 141 -22.70 4.99 -3.09
CA ILE A 141 -22.91 5.91 -1.96
C ILE A 141 -24.33 6.48 -1.97
N ILE A 142 -24.79 6.99 -3.11
CA ILE A 142 -26.13 7.60 -3.22
C ILE A 142 -27.22 6.58 -2.86
N ILE A 143 -27.16 5.38 -3.42
CA ILE A 143 -28.13 4.31 -3.15
C ILE A 143 -28.07 3.91 -1.66
N GLY A 144 -26.87 3.76 -1.11
CA GLY A 144 -26.66 3.41 0.29
C GLY A 144 -27.24 4.45 1.25
N VAL A 145 -27.01 5.73 0.98
CA VAL A 145 -27.56 6.84 1.78
C VAL A 145 -29.09 6.83 1.73
N ILE A 146 -29.69 6.61 0.55
CA ILE A 146 -31.15 6.51 0.42
C ILE A 146 -31.69 5.30 1.20
N LYS A 147 -31.05 4.12 1.09
CA LYS A 147 -31.46 2.89 1.81
C LYS A 147 -31.39 3.04 3.33
N VAL A 148 -30.39 3.76 3.84
CA VAL A 148 -30.25 4.01 5.29
C VAL A 148 -31.27 5.05 5.81
N GLY A 149 -31.82 5.90 4.93
CA GLY A 149 -32.75 6.97 5.29
C GLY A 149 -32.11 8.35 5.42
N GLY A 150 -31.05 8.63 4.67
CA GLY A 150 -30.42 9.95 4.54
C GLY A 150 -29.06 10.10 5.22
N LEU A 151 -28.34 11.17 4.86
CA LEU A 151 -26.98 11.46 5.35
C LEU A 151 -26.94 11.63 6.89
N GLY A 152 -27.95 12.28 7.45
CA GLY A 152 -28.07 12.50 8.90
C GLY A 152 -28.18 11.18 9.66
N THR A 153 -28.97 10.24 9.15
CA THR A 153 -29.16 8.90 9.75
C THR A 153 -27.87 8.08 9.70
N VAL A 154 -27.11 8.15 8.60
CA VAL A 154 -25.78 7.50 8.50
C VAL A 154 -24.84 8.03 9.58
N TRP A 155 -24.78 9.35 9.74
CA TRP A 155 -23.92 9.99 10.74
C TRP A 155 -24.36 9.64 12.16
N GLN A 156 -25.65 9.73 12.45
CA GLN A 156 -26.21 9.42 13.77
C GLN A 156 -25.91 7.97 14.18
N ARG A 157 -26.27 7.00 13.33
CA ARG A 157 -26.00 5.57 13.60
C ARG A 157 -24.52 5.29 13.79
N SER A 158 -23.67 5.90 12.96
CA SER A 158 -22.22 5.75 13.07
C SER A 158 -21.66 6.37 14.36
N SER A 159 -22.24 7.49 14.81
CA SER A 159 -21.87 8.15 16.06
C SER A 159 -22.31 7.33 17.27
N GLU A 160 -23.55 6.85 17.30
CA GLU A 160 -24.09 5.96 18.36
C GLU A 160 -23.31 4.65 18.44
N GLY A 161 -22.87 4.14 17.29
CA GLY A 161 -21.95 3.00 17.22
C GLY A 161 -20.52 3.30 17.65
N GLY A 162 -20.14 4.55 17.93
CA GLY A 162 -18.75 4.89 18.25
C GLY A 162 -17.76 4.70 17.09
N ARG A 163 -18.22 4.79 15.82
CA ARG A 163 -17.36 4.70 14.63
C ARG A 163 -16.73 6.04 14.29
N ILE A 164 -17.36 7.15 14.69
CA ILE A 164 -16.81 8.50 14.51
C ILE A 164 -15.76 8.76 15.59
N LEU A 165 -14.53 8.34 15.28
CA LEU A 165 -13.34 8.49 16.10
C LEU A 165 -12.33 9.34 15.31
N ILE A 166 -12.06 10.55 15.80
CA ILE A 166 -11.15 11.51 15.13
C ILE A 166 -9.95 11.83 16.03
N PHE A 167 -10.16 11.90 17.35
CA PHE A 167 -9.17 12.39 18.32
C PHE A 167 -8.80 11.35 19.38
N GLU A 168 -8.46 10.14 18.94
CA GLU A 168 -7.83 9.15 19.83
C GLU A 168 -6.38 9.57 20.08
N MET A 169 -6.16 10.36 21.13
CA MET A 169 -4.88 11.05 21.41
C MET A 169 -3.89 10.21 22.22
N ASP A 170 -4.14 8.92 22.42
CA ASP A 170 -3.20 8.03 23.09
C ASP A 170 -1.85 7.98 22.33
N PRO A 171 -0.72 8.41 22.95
CA PRO A 171 0.59 8.37 22.33
C PRO A 171 1.20 6.96 22.27
N SER A 172 0.52 5.94 22.81
CA SER A 172 1.01 4.57 22.84
C SER A 172 1.26 4.01 21.43
N PRO A 173 2.47 3.54 21.12
CA PRO A 173 2.78 2.94 19.82
C PRO A 173 2.21 1.53 19.67
N PHE A 174 1.65 0.96 20.75
CA PHE A 174 1.11 -0.40 20.79
C PHE A 174 -0.36 -0.47 20.38
N VAL A 175 -1.03 0.68 20.30
CA VAL A 175 -2.43 0.75 19.86
C VAL A 175 -2.49 0.69 18.34
N ARG A 176 -3.42 -0.12 17.80
CA ARG A 176 -3.57 -0.38 16.35
C ARG A 176 -3.59 0.91 15.53
N ALA A 177 -4.45 1.85 15.90
CA ALA A 177 -4.59 3.14 15.24
C ALA A 177 -4.92 4.20 16.29
N THR A 178 -4.17 5.29 16.28
CA THR A 178 -4.39 6.51 17.06
C THR A 178 -4.18 7.70 16.15
N PHE A 179 -4.49 8.91 16.61
CA PHE A 179 -4.21 10.14 15.87
C PHE A 179 -2.73 10.21 15.43
N TRP A 180 -1.81 9.89 16.34
CA TRP A 180 -0.37 9.92 16.10
C TRP A 180 0.09 8.84 15.13
N ASN A 181 -0.32 7.60 15.37
CA ASN A 181 0.18 6.44 14.63
C ASN A 181 -0.30 6.49 13.17
N VAL A 182 -1.54 6.93 12.95
CA VAL A 182 -2.09 7.10 11.61
C VAL A 182 -1.38 8.25 10.89
N ILE A 183 -1.27 9.43 11.49
CA ILE A 183 -0.69 10.59 10.79
C ILE A 183 0.78 10.34 10.46
N ILE A 184 1.58 10.03 11.48
CA ILE A 184 3.03 9.88 11.36
C ILE A 184 3.36 8.66 10.50
N GLY A 185 2.76 7.50 10.77
CA GLY A 185 3.02 6.27 10.01
C GLY A 185 2.68 6.41 8.52
N ASN A 186 1.58 7.11 8.20
CA ASN A 186 1.23 7.38 6.82
C ASN A 186 2.14 8.41 6.16
N ILE A 187 2.68 9.41 6.86
CA ILE A 187 3.64 10.34 6.25
C ILE A 187 4.82 9.56 5.66
N PHE A 188 5.43 8.65 6.42
CA PHE A 188 6.56 7.86 5.94
C PHE A 188 6.16 6.87 4.84
N SER A 189 5.02 6.19 5.01
CA SER A 189 4.54 5.21 4.01
C SER A 189 4.23 5.86 2.65
N TRP A 190 3.55 7.01 2.67
CA TRP A 190 3.26 7.78 1.46
C TRP A 190 4.48 8.48 0.89
N LEU A 191 5.40 8.95 1.74
CA LEU A 191 6.66 9.52 1.26
C LEU A 191 7.50 8.46 0.54
N ASN A 192 7.62 7.25 1.08
CA ASN A 192 8.27 6.13 0.37
C ASN A 192 7.63 5.91 -1.01
N TYR A 193 6.30 5.84 -1.02
CA TYR A 193 5.56 5.50 -2.21
C TYR A 193 5.55 6.59 -3.29
N CYS A 194 5.47 7.87 -2.91
CA CYS A 194 5.38 8.97 -3.86
C CYS A 194 6.72 9.60 -4.21
N ALA A 195 7.68 9.61 -3.28
CA ALA A 195 8.93 10.33 -3.45
C ALA A 195 10.07 9.48 -3.99
N VAL A 196 10.11 8.18 -3.64
CA VAL A 196 11.26 7.29 -3.93
C VAL A 196 10.89 6.06 -4.74
N ASN A 197 9.62 5.69 -4.83
CA ASN A 197 9.20 4.60 -5.70
C ASN A 197 9.48 4.91 -7.18
N GLN A 198 10.19 4.01 -7.85
CA GLN A 198 10.57 4.10 -9.26
C GLN A 198 9.39 4.42 -10.19
N GLY A 199 8.25 3.74 -10.00
CA GLY A 199 7.07 3.92 -10.87
C GLY A 199 6.42 5.29 -10.75
N MET A 200 6.60 5.97 -9.60
CA MET A 200 6.09 7.32 -9.41
C MET A 200 7.08 8.37 -9.91
N ILE A 201 8.36 8.27 -9.53
CA ILE A 201 9.38 9.23 -9.97
C ILE A 201 9.41 9.35 -11.49
N GLN A 202 9.36 8.22 -12.21
CA GLN A 202 9.38 8.23 -13.67
C GLN A 202 8.23 9.03 -14.29
N LYS A 203 7.05 9.04 -13.66
CA LYS A 203 5.90 9.84 -14.14
C LYS A 203 6.16 11.33 -13.98
N PHE A 204 6.81 11.73 -12.88
CA PHE A 204 7.18 13.13 -12.68
C PHE A 204 8.30 13.59 -13.61
N LEU A 205 9.29 12.72 -13.87
CA LEU A 205 10.41 13.02 -14.78
C LEU A 205 10.01 13.05 -16.26
N ALA A 206 8.92 12.36 -16.63
CA ALA A 206 8.39 12.38 -17.99
C ALA A 206 7.68 13.70 -18.36
N LEU A 207 7.46 14.60 -17.39
CA LEU A 207 6.85 15.91 -17.63
C LEU A 207 7.88 16.91 -18.14
N PRO A 208 7.48 17.88 -18.99
CA PRO A 208 8.41 18.77 -19.69
C PRO A 208 9.03 19.84 -18.77
N SER A 209 8.38 20.19 -17.65
CA SER A 209 8.92 21.15 -16.69
C SER A 209 8.65 20.74 -15.25
N ILE A 210 9.51 21.18 -14.32
CA ILE A 210 9.33 20.97 -12.88
C ILE A 210 8.02 21.60 -12.38
N THR A 211 7.60 22.72 -12.97
CA THR A 211 6.33 23.39 -12.64
C THR A 211 5.14 22.51 -12.98
N GLU A 212 5.16 21.86 -14.14
CA GLU A 212 4.11 20.89 -14.53
C GLU A 212 4.16 19.64 -13.65
N ALA A 213 5.34 19.16 -13.25
CA ALA A 213 5.48 18.08 -12.28
C ALA A 213 4.88 18.44 -10.90
N LYS A 214 5.11 19.68 -10.43
CA LYS A 214 4.50 20.18 -9.18
C LYS A 214 2.98 20.31 -9.28
N LYS A 215 2.44 20.81 -10.39
CA LYS A 215 0.98 20.84 -10.64
C LYS A 215 0.41 19.42 -10.66
N SER A 216 1.06 18.49 -11.34
CA SER A 216 0.66 17.08 -11.39
C SER A 216 0.59 16.44 -10.00
N LEU A 217 1.57 16.73 -9.13
CA LEU A 217 1.57 16.29 -7.73
C LEU A 217 0.37 16.84 -6.94
N ILE A 218 -0.03 18.09 -7.17
CA ILE A 218 -1.20 18.69 -6.51
C ILE A 218 -2.49 18.01 -6.97
N PHE A 219 -2.69 17.85 -8.29
CA PHE A 219 -3.86 17.13 -8.82
C PHE A 219 -3.92 15.70 -8.31
N PHE A 220 -2.77 15.02 -8.24
CA PHE A 220 -2.66 13.70 -7.66
C PHE A 220 -3.10 13.66 -6.20
N SER A 221 -2.65 14.62 -5.39
CA SER A 221 -3.00 14.72 -3.97
C SER A 221 -4.50 14.97 -3.75
N VAL A 222 -5.11 15.83 -4.56
CA VAL A 222 -6.56 16.07 -4.57
C VAL A 222 -7.33 14.80 -4.95
N GLY A 223 -6.87 14.08 -5.97
CA GLY A 223 -7.48 12.81 -6.38
C GLY A 223 -7.47 11.78 -5.26
N ILE A 224 -6.33 11.60 -4.58
CA ILE A 224 -6.21 10.69 -3.43
C ILE A 224 -7.16 11.11 -2.29
N PHE A 225 -7.22 12.40 -1.98
CA PHE A 225 -8.10 12.94 -0.94
C PHE A 225 -9.57 12.57 -1.20
N ILE A 226 -10.04 12.75 -2.43
CA ILE A 226 -11.41 12.42 -2.85
C ILE A 226 -11.67 10.92 -2.70
N ILE A 227 -10.79 10.08 -3.24
CA ILE A 227 -10.97 8.61 -3.24
C ILE A 227 -10.98 8.06 -1.81
N LYS A 228 -10.04 8.49 -0.97
CA LYS A 228 -9.97 8.03 0.43
C LYS A 228 -11.20 8.47 1.21
N THR A 229 -11.70 9.67 0.96
CA THR A 229 -12.95 10.17 1.55
C THR A 229 -14.15 9.33 1.11
N ILE A 230 -14.28 9.05 -0.20
CA ILE A 230 -15.31 8.14 -0.73
C ILE A 230 -15.23 6.78 -0.05
N SER A 231 -14.04 6.16 0.03
CA SER A 231 -13.88 4.84 0.65
C SER A 231 -14.17 4.84 2.16
N CYS A 232 -13.75 5.87 2.90
CA CYS A 232 -14.07 5.96 4.34
C CYS A 232 -15.57 6.15 4.56
N TYR A 233 -16.20 7.00 3.75
CA TYR A 233 -17.64 7.25 3.84
C TYR A 233 -18.46 6.01 3.49
N THR A 234 -18.05 5.25 2.47
CA THR A 234 -18.64 3.93 2.16
C THR A 234 -18.60 3.00 3.38
N GLY A 235 -17.50 2.97 4.13
CA GLY A 235 -17.41 2.17 5.36
C GLY A 235 -18.44 2.55 6.43
N LEU A 236 -18.72 3.86 6.59
CA LEU A 236 -19.77 4.35 7.49
C LEU A 236 -21.17 3.94 7.03
N ILE A 237 -21.43 4.00 5.72
CA ILE A 237 -22.72 3.56 5.17
C ILE A 237 -22.92 2.06 5.39
N ILE A 238 -21.89 1.24 5.13
CA ILE A 238 -21.94 -0.20 5.38
C ILE A 238 -22.24 -0.45 6.86
N TYR A 239 -21.61 0.29 7.78
CA TYR A 239 -21.92 0.20 9.20
C TYR A 239 -23.36 0.57 9.52
N ALA A 240 -23.83 1.73 9.06
CA ALA A 240 -25.20 2.18 9.29
C ALA A 240 -26.27 1.24 8.70
N THR A 241 -25.91 0.48 7.66
CA THR A 241 -26.76 -0.56 7.06
C THR A 241 -26.80 -1.83 7.92
N TYR A 242 -25.64 -2.29 8.41
CA TYR A 242 -25.49 -3.57 9.12
C TYR A 242 -25.28 -3.44 10.64
N GLN A 243 -25.65 -2.31 11.24
CA GLN A 243 -25.44 -2.07 12.67
C GLN A 243 -26.09 -3.14 13.58
N ASN A 244 -27.27 -3.63 13.17
CA ASN A 244 -28.06 -4.61 13.91
C ASN A 244 -27.80 -6.05 13.46
N CYS A 245 -27.10 -6.23 12.35
CA CYS A 245 -26.78 -7.56 11.82
C CYS A 245 -25.41 -7.55 11.15
N ASP A 246 -24.38 -7.83 11.93
CA ASP A 246 -23.02 -8.01 11.43
C ASP A 246 -22.94 -9.25 10.53
N PRO A 247 -22.65 -9.09 9.22
CA PRO A 247 -22.63 -10.20 8.29
C PRO A 247 -21.52 -11.21 8.56
N LEU A 248 -20.41 -10.82 9.19
CA LEU A 248 -19.33 -11.73 9.56
C LEU A 248 -19.75 -12.61 10.74
N LYS A 249 -20.31 -12.01 11.79
CA LYS A 249 -20.79 -12.77 12.97
C LYS A 249 -22.01 -13.63 12.64
N ALA A 250 -22.86 -13.16 11.73
CA ALA A 250 -23.98 -13.92 11.20
C ALA A 250 -23.58 -15.06 10.25
N LYS A 251 -22.27 -15.22 9.97
CA LYS A 251 -21.71 -16.20 9.01
C LYS A 251 -22.25 -16.04 7.58
N ALA A 252 -22.73 -14.85 7.22
CA ALA A 252 -23.08 -14.51 5.84
C ALA A 252 -21.82 -14.35 4.97
N ILE A 253 -20.70 -13.95 5.58
CA ILE A 253 -19.37 -13.89 4.96
C ILE A 253 -18.35 -14.67 5.78
N GLN A 254 -17.30 -15.18 5.12
CA GLN A 254 -16.25 -15.99 5.76
C GLN A 254 -15.10 -15.13 6.30
N GLY A 255 -14.87 -13.95 5.71
CA GLY A 255 -13.77 -13.07 6.07
C GLY A 255 -14.17 -11.60 6.00
N GLN A 256 -13.52 -10.77 6.81
CA GLN A 256 -13.79 -9.32 6.86
C GLN A 256 -13.57 -8.60 5.52
N ASP A 257 -12.69 -9.12 4.67
CA ASP A 257 -12.38 -8.55 3.35
C ASP A 257 -13.48 -8.80 2.31
N GLN A 258 -14.44 -9.69 2.59
CA GLN A 258 -15.63 -9.93 1.76
C GLN A 258 -16.78 -8.95 2.05
N LEU A 259 -16.64 -8.10 3.07
CA LEU A 259 -17.70 -7.19 3.52
C LEU A 259 -18.17 -6.22 2.41
N VAL A 260 -17.23 -5.65 1.67
CA VAL A 260 -17.55 -4.67 0.62
C VAL A 260 -18.24 -5.33 -0.58
N PRO A 261 -17.72 -6.44 -1.15
CA PRO A 261 -18.45 -7.22 -2.15
C PRO A 261 -19.86 -7.64 -1.70
N TYR A 262 -20.00 -8.10 -0.45
CA TYR A 262 -21.29 -8.48 0.12
C TYR A 262 -22.28 -7.31 0.11
N TYR A 263 -21.86 -6.17 0.65
CA TYR A 263 -22.70 -4.97 0.71
C TYR A 263 -23.17 -4.51 -0.67
N ILE A 264 -22.28 -4.55 -1.66
CA ILE A 264 -22.59 -4.11 -3.03
C ILE A 264 -23.59 -5.05 -3.67
N MET A 265 -23.43 -6.37 -3.48
CA MET A 265 -24.41 -7.34 -3.96
C MET A 265 -25.78 -7.20 -3.27
N ASP A 266 -25.80 -6.90 -1.97
CA ASP A 266 -27.06 -6.73 -1.21
C ASP A 266 -27.78 -5.40 -1.54
N THR A 267 -27.03 -4.31 -1.69
CA THR A 267 -27.62 -2.96 -1.81
C THR A 267 -27.75 -2.50 -3.26
N ALA A 268 -26.76 -2.78 -4.10
CA ALA A 268 -26.75 -2.30 -5.48
C ALA A 268 -27.43 -3.26 -6.47
N ALA A 269 -27.89 -4.45 -6.04
CA ALA A 269 -28.63 -5.38 -6.90
C ALA A 269 -29.96 -4.82 -7.42
N ILE A 270 -30.48 -3.75 -6.83
CA ILE A 270 -31.67 -3.03 -7.30
C ILE A 270 -31.46 -2.46 -8.71
N ILE A 271 -30.23 -2.02 -9.03
CA ILE A 271 -29.87 -1.54 -10.36
C ILE A 271 -29.13 -2.66 -11.09
N PRO A 272 -29.73 -3.28 -12.13
CA PRO A 272 -29.04 -4.29 -12.91
C PRO A 272 -27.74 -3.71 -13.48
N CYS A 273 -26.69 -4.53 -13.52
CA CYS A 273 -25.32 -4.17 -13.96
C CYS A 273 -24.47 -3.34 -12.99
N LEU A 274 -25.02 -2.65 -11.99
CA LEU A 274 -24.21 -1.79 -11.11
C LEU A 274 -23.18 -2.57 -10.27
N PRO A 275 -23.51 -3.73 -9.65
CA PRO A 275 -22.50 -4.57 -8.99
C PRO A 275 -21.41 -5.05 -9.95
N GLY A 276 -21.80 -5.45 -11.16
CA GLY A 276 -20.87 -5.87 -12.22
C GLY A 276 -19.92 -4.74 -12.64
N LEU A 277 -20.42 -3.51 -12.75
CA LEU A 277 -19.62 -2.32 -13.07
C LEU A 277 -18.59 -2.03 -11.98
N PHE A 278 -18.97 -2.16 -10.70
CA PHE A 278 -18.04 -2.01 -9.60
C PHE A 278 -16.95 -3.07 -9.60
N VAL A 279 -17.33 -4.35 -9.75
CA VAL A 279 -16.38 -5.47 -9.80
C VAL A 279 -15.43 -5.31 -10.98
N ALA A 280 -15.94 -4.95 -12.17
CA ALA A 280 -15.13 -4.64 -13.33
C ALA A 280 -14.15 -3.48 -13.05
N GLY A 281 -14.60 -2.44 -12.36
CA GLY A 281 -13.76 -1.33 -11.89
C GLY A 281 -12.64 -1.81 -10.97
N VAL A 282 -12.93 -2.64 -9.96
CA VAL A 282 -11.94 -3.21 -9.03
C VAL A 282 -10.93 -4.10 -9.76
N PHE A 283 -11.37 -4.92 -10.72
CA PHE A 283 -10.49 -5.74 -11.56
C PHE A 283 -9.54 -4.88 -12.34
N SER A 284 -10.09 -3.90 -13.04
CA SER A 284 -9.32 -2.98 -13.86
C SER A 284 -8.32 -2.22 -12.96
N ALA A 285 -8.71 -1.76 -11.77
CA ALA A 285 -7.84 -1.18 -10.72
C ALA A 285 -6.62 -2.04 -10.40
N ALA A 286 -6.86 -3.32 -10.18
CA ALA A 286 -5.82 -4.28 -9.90
C ALA A 286 -4.93 -4.57 -11.12
N LEU A 287 -5.51 -4.76 -12.31
CA LEU A 287 -4.80 -4.98 -13.59
C LEU A 287 -3.83 -3.83 -13.90
N SER A 288 -4.30 -2.59 -13.76
CA SER A 288 -3.48 -1.38 -13.90
C SER A 288 -2.30 -1.37 -12.92
N SER A 289 -2.57 -1.65 -11.64
CA SER A 289 -1.56 -1.64 -10.58
C SER A 289 -0.53 -2.76 -10.77
N MET A 290 -1.00 -3.96 -11.13
CA MET A 290 -0.19 -5.14 -11.38
C MET A 290 0.69 -4.96 -12.62
N SER A 291 0.11 -4.47 -13.73
CA SER A 291 0.84 -4.21 -14.96
C SER A 291 1.98 -3.21 -14.75
N SER A 292 1.69 -2.09 -14.06
CA SER A 292 2.72 -1.11 -13.71
C SER A 292 3.80 -1.70 -12.80
N ALA A 293 3.43 -2.50 -11.80
CA ALA A 293 4.38 -3.11 -10.88
C ALA A 293 5.29 -4.14 -11.58
N LEU A 294 4.71 -5.03 -12.39
CA LEU A 294 5.44 -6.04 -13.16
C LEU A 294 6.38 -5.39 -14.18
N ASN A 295 5.92 -4.35 -14.87
CA ASN A 295 6.74 -3.64 -15.85
C ASN A 295 7.91 -2.91 -15.18
N SER A 296 7.67 -2.17 -14.10
CA SER A 296 8.73 -1.50 -13.34
C SER A 296 9.72 -2.52 -12.77
N LEU A 297 9.23 -3.63 -12.22
CA LEU A 297 10.10 -4.68 -11.67
C LEU A 297 10.93 -5.36 -12.75
N ALA A 298 10.34 -5.72 -13.89
CA ALA A 298 11.08 -6.30 -15.00
C ALA A 298 12.14 -5.33 -15.57
N GLY A 299 11.80 -4.04 -15.68
CA GLY A 299 12.74 -3.00 -16.08
C GLY A 299 13.91 -2.84 -15.11
N THR A 300 13.64 -2.79 -13.80
CA THR A 300 14.67 -2.77 -12.76
C THR A 300 15.54 -4.04 -12.79
N MET A 301 14.93 -5.22 -12.89
CA MET A 301 15.68 -6.48 -12.98
C MET A 301 16.58 -6.52 -14.21
N TYR A 302 16.06 -6.06 -15.35
CA TYR A 302 16.84 -5.98 -16.58
C TYR A 302 18.00 -5.01 -16.47
N GLU A 303 17.77 -3.76 -16.07
CA GLU A 303 18.81 -2.71 -16.05
C GLU A 303 19.88 -2.94 -14.98
N ASP A 304 19.51 -3.46 -13.80
CA ASP A 304 20.43 -3.53 -12.67
C ASP A 304 21.11 -4.90 -12.49
N PHE A 305 20.48 -6.00 -12.94
CA PHE A 305 21.03 -7.35 -12.77
C PHE A 305 21.41 -8.01 -14.10
N ILE A 306 20.53 -7.95 -15.12
CA ILE A 306 20.74 -8.71 -16.37
C ILE A 306 21.69 -7.96 -17.31
N ARG A 307 21.35 -6.73 -17.68
CA ARG A 307 22.10 -5.88 -18.62
C ARG A 307 23.57 -5.74 -18.23
N PRO A 308 23.95 -5.53 -16.95
CA PRO A 308 25.35 -5.38 -16.60
C PRO A 308 26.15 -6.69 -16.63
N CYS A 309 25.49 -7.85 -16.66
CA CYS A 309 26.13 -9.15 -16.87
C CYS A 309 26.33 -9.47 -18.36
N MET A 310 25.70 -8.70 -19.26
CA MET A 310 25.81 -8.89 -20.71
C MET A 310 27.01 -8.10 -21.26
N LYS A 311 27.94 -8.81 -21.91
CA LYS A 311 29.19 -8.24 -22.43
C LYS A 311 29.02 -7.44 -23.74
N TYR A 312 27.88 -7.58 -24.43
CA TYR A 312 27.63 -6.99 -25.74
C TYR A 312 26.42 -6.04 -25.71
N LYS A 313 26.41 -5.06 -26.62
CA LYS A 313 25.23 -4.20 -26.84
C LYS A 313 24.07 -5.05 -27.31
N VAL A 314 23.06 -5.18 -26.46
CA VAL A 314 21.84 -5.93 -26.73
C VAL A 314 20.97 -5.13 -27.69
N THR A 315 20.46 -5.78 -28.74
CA THR A 315 19.47 -5.18 -29.64
C THR A 315 18.16 -4.94 -28.91
N GLU A 316 17.42 -3.87 -29.23
CA GLU A 316 16.12 -3.55 -28.58
C GLU A 316 15.13 -4.72 -28.60
N LYS A 317 15.11 -5.51 -29.69
CA LYS A 317 14.28 -6.72 -29.80
C LYS A 317 14.64 -7.77 -28.74
N CYS A 318 15.93 -8.02 -28.53
CA CYS A 318 16.41 -9.00 -27.54
C CYS A 318 16.12 -8.50 -26.11
N ALA A 319 16.35 -7.22 -25.84
CA ALA A 319 15.99 -6.60 -24.56
C ALA A 319 14.48 -6.77 -24.26
N SER A 320 13.62 -6.51 -25.26
CA SER A 320 12.18 -6.67 -25.14
C SER A 320 11.77 -8.12 -24.81
N TYR A 321 12.37 -9.12 -25.47
CA TYR A 321 12.12 -10.53 -25.15
C TYR A 321 12.55 -10.89 -23.72
N ILE A 322 13.70 -10.41 -23.26
CA ILE A 322 14.18 -10.63 -21.89
C ILE A 322 13.21 -10.02 -20.88
N LEU A 323 12.79 -8.76 -21.07
CA LEU A 323 11.82 -8.12 -20.17
C LEU A 323 10.51 -8.94 -20.10
N ARG A 324 9.98 -9.38 -21.25
CA ARG A 324 8.76 -10.20 -21.29
C ARG A 324 8.92 -11.52 -20.55
N PHE A 325 10.06 -12.19 -20.70
CA PHE A 325 10.36 -13.44 -19.99
C PHE A 325 10.43 -13.23 -18.47
N VAL A 326 11.08 -12.15 -18.03
CA VAL A 326 11.16 -11.76 -16.61
C VAL A 326 9.76 -11.49 -16.04
N VAL A 327 8.89 -10.78 -16.77
CA VAL A 327 7.48 -10.55 -16.36
C VAL A 327 6.73 -11.86 -16.14
N VAL A 328 6.91 -12.85 -17.03
CA VAL A 328 6.25 -14.16 -16.91
C VAL A 328 6.70 -14.90 -15.65
N ILE A 329 8.01 -14.96 -15.38
CA ILE A 329 8.56 -15.63 -14.19
C ILE A 329 8.05 -14.97 -12.91
N ILE A 330 8.17 -13.64 -12.80
CA ILE A 330 7.71 -12.90 -11.62
C ILE A 330 6.20 -13.09 -11.44
N GLY A 331 5.43 -13.00 -12.52
CA GLY A 331 3.99 -13.19 -12.49
C GLY A 331 3.61 -14.56 -11.94
N ALA A 332 4.30 -15.63 -12.36
CA ALA A 332 4.09 -16.98 -11.83
C ALA A 332 4.43 -17.08 -10.33
N ILE A 333 5.52 -16.48 -9.87
CA ILE A 333 5.87 -16.42 -8.44
C ILE A 333 4.79 -15.68 -7.65
N CYS A 334 4.30 -14.56 -8.17
CA CYS A 334 3.25 -13.78 -7.51
C CYS A 334 1.94 -14.56 -7.39
N VAL A 335 1.55 -15.34 -8.40
CA VAL A 335 0.37 -16.23 -8.33
C VAL A 335 0.52 -17.27 -7.21
N LEU A 336 1.69 -17.89 -7.08
CA LEU A 336 1.95 -18.85 -6.00
C LEU A 336 1.87 -18.19 -4.61
N MET A 337 2.33 -16.95 -4.49
CA MET A 337 2.25 -16.19 -3.24
C MET A 337 0.81 -15.81 -2.85
N VAL A 338 -0.15 -15.78 -3.78
CA VAL A 338 -1.57 -15.50 -3.45
C VAL A 338 -2.15 -16.54 -2.50
N PHE A 339 -1.76 -17.81 -2.64
CA PHE A 339 -2.20 -18.88 -1.73
C PHE A 339 -1.72 -18.69 -0.28
N VAL A 340 -0.64 -17.93 -0.09
CA VAL A 340 -0.17 -17.53 1.23
C VAL A 340 -0.99 -16.34 1.73
N VAL A 341 -1.17 -15.33 0.89
CA VAL A 341 -1.96 -14.12 1.18
C VAL A 341 -3.38 -14.46 1.62
N GLU A 342 -4.04 -15.41 0.98
CA GLU A 342 -5.41 -15.82 1.31
C GLU A 342 -5.57 -16.33 2.75
N LYS A 343 -4.50 -16.86 3.34
CA LYS A 343 -4.49 -17.35 4.73
C LYS A 343 -4.14 -16.26 5.74
N LEU A 344 -3.72 -15.09 5.27
CA LEU A 344 -3.36 -13.96 6.09
C LEU A 344 -4.58 -13.05 6.22
N GLY A 345 -4.73 -12.40 7.38
CA GLY A 345 -5.92 -11.61 7.72
C GLY A 345 -6.08 -10.32 6.90
N GLY A 346 -6.74 -9.31 7.49
CA GLY A 346 -7.18 -8.10 6.79
C GLY A 346 -6.19 -7.51 5.79
N ILE A 347 -6.65 -7.36 4.55
CA ILE A 347 -5.80 -7.01 3.39
C ILE A 347 -5.07 -5.68 3.62
N LEU A 348 -5.74 -4.69 4.21
CA LEU A 348 -5.14 -3.39 4.50
C LEU A 348 -3.94 -3.55 5.47
N GLN A 349 -4.16 -4.22 6.60
CA GLN A 349 -3.12 -4.46 7.60
C GLN A 349 -1.96 -5.25 7.00
N LEU A 350 -2.25 -6.28 6.22
CA LEU A 350 -1.24 -7.09 5.57
C LEU A 350 -0.39 -6.24 4.61
N ALA A 351 -1.02 -5.37 3.81
CA ALA A 351 -0.32 -4.47 2.89
C ALA A 351 0.66 -3.52 3.61
N TYR A 352 0.27 -2.93 4.75
CA TYR A 352 1.19 -2.10 5.53
C TYR A 352 2.29 -2.93 6.19
N THR A 353 1.95 -4.12 6.72
CA THR A 353 2.91 -4.98 7.41
C THR A 353 4.00 -5.47 6.46
N THR A 354 3.62 -6.03 5.31
CA THR A 354 4.57 -6.53 4.32
C THR A 354 5.29 -5.39 3.60
N GLY A 355 4.58 -4.31 3.30
CA GLY A 355 5.17 -3.11 2.71
C GLY A 355 6.21 -2.46 3.62
N GLY A 356 5.96 -2.42 4.93
CA GLY A 356 6.85 -1.80 5.92
C GLY A 356 8.23 -2.44 6.02
N VAL A 357 8.35 -3.74 5.74
CA VAL A 357 9.62 -4.50 5.78
C VAL A 357 10.67 -3.89 4.85
N THR A 358 10.28 -3.57 3.62
CA THR A 358 11.18 -3.04 2.59
C THR A 358 11.07 -1.54 2.44
N SER A 359 9.86 -0.96 2.59
CA SER A 359 9.61 0.46 2.38
C SER A 359 10.39 1.34 3.34
N GLY A 360 10.56 0.89 4.60
CA GLY A 360 11.33 1.65 5.58
C GLY A 360 12.81 1.73 5.21
N ALA A 361 13.43 0.59 4.88
CA ALA A 361 14.81 0.55 4.42
C ALA A 361 14.99 1.32 3.10
N PHE A 362 14.02 1.25 2.20
CA PHE A 362 14.10 1.95 0.92
C PHE A 362 14.04 3.47 1.08
N LEU A 363 13.05 3.97 1.82
CA LEU A 363 12.94 5.40 2.16
C LEU A 363 14.18 5.88 2.92
N GLY A 364 14.60 5.13 3.95
CA GLY A 364 15.78 5.47 4.75
C GLY A 364 17.03 5.62 3.89
N LEU A 365 17.22 4.77 2.86
CA LEU A 365 18.40 4.79 2.01
C LEU A 365 18.52 6.08 1.19
N PHE A 366 17.40 6.50 0.59
CA PHE A 366 17.33 7.76 -0.14
C PHE A 366 17.38 8.98 0.79
N SER A 367 16.67 8.95 1.92
CA SER A 367 16.72 10.01 2.92
C SER A 367 18.14 10.18 3.47
N LEU A 368 18.87 9.09 3.72
CA LEU A 368 20.27 9.12 4.14
C LEU A 368 21.14 9.84 3.10
N GLY A 369 20.96 9.51 1.81
CA GLY A 369 21.69 10.16 0.71
C GLY A 369 21.37 11.65 0.56
N ILE A 370 20.09 12.03 0.66
CA ILE A 370 19.59 13.38 0.40
C ILE A 370 19.89 14.35 1.54
N PHE A 371 19.84 13.88 2.79
CA PHE A 371 19.91 14.76 3.97
C PHE A 371 21.25 14.71 4.72
N PHE A 372 22.06 13.67 4.55
CA PHE A 372 23.27 13.47 5.35
C PHE A 372 24.53 13.43 4.47
N PRO A 373 25.26 14.54 4.32
CA PRO A 373 26.47 14.62 3.49
C PRO A 373 27.59 13.68 3.94
N ARG A 374 27.72 13.46 5.25
CA ARG A 374 28.77 12.59 5.83
C ARG A 374 28.51 11.09 5.70
N ALA A 375 27.33 10.68 5.24
CA ALA A 375 27.01 9.28 5.05
C ALA A 375 27.86 8.69 3.89
N ASN A 376 28.37 7.48 4.10
CA ASN A 376 29.18 6.72 3.15
C ASN A 376 28.48 5.43 2.70
N SER A 377 29.02 4.76 1.68
CA SER A 377 28.43 3.56 1.08
C SER A 377 28.36 2.36 2.03
N LYS A 378 29.36 2.19 2.92
CA LYS A 378 29.39 1.08 3.90
C LYS A 378 28.27 1.23 4.93
N GLY A 379 28.05 2.45 5.43
CA GLY A 379 26.95 2.75 6.33
C GLY A 379 25.59 2.58 5.66
N ALA A 380 25.42 3.10 4.44
CA ALA A 380 24.19 2.93 3.67
C ALA A 380 23.81 1.44 3.47
N LEU A 381 24.77 0.58 3.10
CA LEU A 381 24.55 -0.86 2.94
C LEU A 381 24.21 -1.56 4.26
N THR A 382 24.99 -1.28 5.31
CA THR A 382 24.81 -1.92 6.61
C THR A 382 23.47 -1.53 7.23
N GLY A 383 23.12 -0.24 7.16
CA GLY A 383 21.82 0.27 7.60
C GLY A 383 20.66 -0.37 6.84
N ALA A 384 20.78 -0.55 5.53
CA ALA A 384 19.75 -1.20 4.72
C ALA A 384 19.52 -2.67 5.12
N ILE A 385 20.60 -3.44 5.29
CA ILE A 385 20.52 -4.84 5.69
C ILE A 385 19.94 -4.96 7.10
N VAL A 386 20.45 -4.19 8.07
CA VAL A 386 20.00 -4.22 9.46
C VAL A 386 18.53 -3.80 9.58
N SER A 387 18.13 -2.73 8.89
CA SER A 387 16.72 -2.31 8.87
C SER A 387 15.82 -3.38 8.30
N MET A 388 16.18 -3.99 7.17
CA MET A 388 15.36 -5.02 6.54
C MET A 388 15.22 -6.25 7.44
N LEU A 389 16.30 -6.72 8.06
CA LEU A 389 16.29 -7.90 8.93
C LEU A 389 15.47 -7.66 10.21
N ILE A 390 15.65 -6.51 10.87
CA ILE A 390 14.90 -6.18 12.08
C ILE A 390 13.41 -6.02 11.78
N LEU A 391 13.05 -5.33 10.69
CA LEU A 391 11.65 -5.16 10.34
C LEU A 391 11.01 -6.45 9.84
N ALA A 392 11.73 -7.30 9.12
CA ALA A 392 11.26 -8.63 8.76
C ALA A 392 10.98 -9.48 10.00
N TRP A 393 11.89 -9.47 10.98
CA TRP A 393 11.70 -10.15 12.26
C TRP A 393 10.46 -9.64 13.00
N ILE A 394 10.29 -8.32 13.10
CA ILE A 394 9.13 -7.70 13.75
C ILE A 394 7.83 -8.07 13.02
N ALA A 395 7.80 -7.95 11.69
CA ALA A 395 6.61 -8.22 10.89
C ALA A 395 6.19 -9.70 10.96
N VAL A 396 7.13 -10.64 10.85
CA VAL A 396 6.86 -12.07 10.98
C VAL A 396 6.43 -12.42 12.40
N GLY A 397 7.07 -11.85 13.41
CA GLY A 397 6.70 -12.03 14.81
C GLY A 397 5.28 -11.53 15.10
N ALA A 398 4.91 -10.36 14.57
CA ALA A 398 3.56 -9.81 14.70
C ALA A 398 2.51 -10.68 13.99
N GLN A 399 2.79 -11.16 12.77
CA GLN A 399 1.87 -12.06 12.05
C GLN A 399 1.71 -13.40 12.75
N LYS A 400 2.79 -13.98 13.30
CA LYS A 400 2.73 -15.20 14.11
C LYS A 400 1.92 -14.97 15.39
N ALA A 401 2.10 -13.83 16.04
CA ALA A 401 1.36 -13.49 17.25
C ALA A 401 -0.15 -13.34 16.98
N LEU A 402 -0.52 -12.75 15.84
CA LEU A 402 -1.91 -12.67 15.38
C LEU A 402 -2.48 -14.05 15.04
N ALA A 403 -1.72 -14.90 14.36
CA ALA A 403 -2.16 -16.23 13.95
C ALA A 403 -2.34 -17.19 15.15
N THR A 404 -1.52 -17.05 16.19
CA THR A 404 -1.61 -17.85 17.44
C THR A 404 -2.62 -17.30 18.44
N GLY A 405 -3.23 -16.14 18.16
CA GLY A 405 -4.14 -15.47 19.08
C GLY A 405 -3.46 -14.75 20.24
N THR A 406 -2.12 -14.80 20.35
CA THR A 406 -1.32 -14.08 21.37
C THR A 406 -1.43 -12.56 21.29
N MET A 407 -1.82 -12.06 20.12
CA MET A 407 -2.36 -10.72 19.95
C MET A 407 -3.71 -10.76 19.25
N THR A 408 -4.68 -10.01 19.79
CA THR A 408 -5.95 -9.76 19.13
C THR A 408 -6.17 -8.26 18.99
N HIS A 409 -6.45 -7.79 17.78
CA HIS A 409 -6.87 -6.40 17.60
C HIS A 409 -8.34 -6.25 18.02
N LYS A 410 -8.58 -5.46 19.06
CA LYS A 410 -9.93 -5.14 19.53
C LYS A 410 -10.72 -4.47 18.41
N LYS A 411 -11.79 -5.13 17.96
CA LYS A 411 -12.78 -4.57 17.03
C LYS A 411 -13.83 -3.79 17.80
N LEU A 412 -14.41 -2.76 17.19
CA LEU A 412 -15.56 -2.06 17.76
C LEU A 412 -16.77 -3.01 17.85
N PRO A 413 -17.63 -2.86 18.87
CA PRO A 413 -18.74 -3.80 19.10
C PRO A 413 -19.74 -3.75 17.94
N THR A 414 -20.21 -4.92 17.52
CA THR A 414 -21.22 -5.09 16.45
C THR A 414 -22.31 -6.04 16.94
N SER A 415 -23.56 -5.79 16.55
CA SER A 415 -24.73 -6.57 16.98
C SER A 415 -25.15 -7.63 15.94
N VAL A 416 -25.81 -8.68 16.40
CA VAL A 416 -26.46 -9.73 15.59
C VAL A 416 -27.96 -9.85 15.88
N GLU A 417 -28.51 -8.99 16.74
CA GLU A 417 -29.88 -9.08 17.25
C GLU A 417 -30.94 -8.97 16.14
N GLY A 418 -30.63 -8.27 15.05
CA GLY A 418 -31.50 -8.11 13.89
C GLY A 418 -31.27 -9.14 12.77
N CYS A 419 -30.45 -10.18 12.98
CA CYS A 419 -30.15 -11.16 11.93
C CYS A 419 -31.23 -12.25 11.82
N SER A 420 -31.92 -12.33 10.67
CA SER A 420 -32.95 -13.33 10.38
C SER A 420 -32.46 -14.80 10.44
N ALA A 421 -31.15 -15.02 10.37
CA ALA A 421 -30.52 -16.36 10.39
C ALA A 421 -30.12 -16.85 11.79
N ALA A 422 -30.28 -16.04 12.85
CA ALA A 422 -29.85 -16.39 14.21
C ALA A 422 -30.81 -17.31 14.98
N ASN A 423 -31.99 -17.64 14.43
CA ASN A 423 -33.01 -18.44 15.13
C ASN A 423 -32.61 -19.91 15.40
N ASN A 424 -31.49 -20.42 14.87
CA ASN A 424 -31.06 -21.81 15.06
C ASN A 424 -29.62 -21.99 15.57
N THR A 425 -28.98 -20.96 16.12
CA THR A 425 -27.71 -21.15 16.82
C THR A 425 -27.81 -20.53 18.20
N THR A 426 -27.81 -21.39 19.22
CA THR A 426 -27.54 -20.99 20.60
C THR A 426 -26.29 -20.11 20.61
N LEU A 427 -26.45 -18.89 21.10
CA LEU A 427 -25.36 -17.99 21.40
C LEU A 427 -24.49 -18.70 22.45
N ILE A 428 -23.40 -19.33 22.03
CA ILE A 428 -22.31 -19.59 22.96
C ILE A 428 -21.71 -18.22 23.24
N THR A 429 -22.20 -17.57 24.29
CA THR A 429 -21.48 -16.55 25.03
C THR A 429 -20.22 -17.23 25.56
N THR A 430 -19.18 -17.25 24.73
CA THR A 430 -17.83 -17.37 25.24
C THR A 430 -17.58 -16.07 26.00
N ASN A 431 -17.87 -16.08 27.30
CA ASN A 431 -17.16 -15.19 28.20
C ASN A 431 -15.68 -15.42 27.90
N PRO A 432 -14.91 -14.39 27.50
CA PRO A 432 -13.48 -14.59 27.37
C PRO A 432 -13.00 -14.99 28.77
N VAL A 433 -12.61 -16.25 28.91
CA VAL A 433 -11.78 -16.66 30.03
C VAL A 433 -10.53 -15.79 29.90
N GLU A 434 -10.38 -14.80 30.77
CA GLU A 434 -9.13 -14.08 31.00
C GLU A 434 -8.11 -15.07 31.59
N SER A 435 -7.69 -16.04 30.78
CA SER A 435 -6.37 -16.63 30.95
C SER A 435 -5.37 -15.52 30.61
N PRO A 436 -4.31 -15.29 31.41
CA PRO A 436 -3.28 -14.32 31.07
C PRO A 436 -2.63 -14.82 29.79
N LEU A 437 -3.08 -14.25 28.68
CA LEU A 437 -2.69 -14.62 27.35
C LEU A 437 -1.25 -14.14 27.24
N GLU A 438 -0.30 -15.08 27.20
CA GLU A 438 1.14 -14.79 27.23
C GLU A 438 1.43 -13.66 26.25
N GLU A 439 1.67 -12.45 26.79
CA GLU A 439 1.62 -11.25 25.97
C GLU A 439 2.73 -11.32 24.94
N ALA A 440 2.38 -11.12 23.66
CA ALA A 440 3.38 -11.13 22.61
C ALA A 440 4.50 -10.13 22.92
N PHE A 441 5.73 -10.50 22.54
CA PHE A 441 6.92 -9.68 22.75
C PHE A 441 6.70 -8.22 22.33
N VAL A 442 7.19 -7.28 23.14
CA VAL A 442 6.85 -5.84 23.06
C VAL A 442 7.05 -5.25 21.66
N LEU A 443 8.10 -5.63 20.93
CA LEU A 443 8.34 -5.13 19.57
C LEU A 443 7.30 -5.63 18.55
N PHE A 444 6.69 -6.79 18.76
CA PHE A 444 5.66 -7.33 17.88
C PHE A 444 4.31 -6.61 18.05
N ARG A 445 4.11 -5.95 19.20
CA ARG A 445 2.91 -5.18 19.52
C ARG A 445 2.88 -3.80 18.87
N ILE A 446 4.00 -3.32 18.34
CA ILE A 446 4.06 -2.01 17.68
C ILE A 446 3.07 -1.99 16.51
N SER A 447 2.30 -0.91 16.40
CA SER A 447 1.37 -0.71 15.29
C SER A 447 2.08 -0.85 13.95
N PHE A 448 1.50 -1.65 13.06
CA PHE A 448 1.99 -1.85 11.70
C PHE A 448 2.09 -0.55 10.89
N MET A 449 1.36 0.50 11.29
CA MET A 449 1.44 1.83 10.66
C MET A 449 2.84 2.45 10.82
N TYR A 450 3.56 2.11 11.90
CA TYR A 450 4.90 2.63 12.18
C TYR A 450 6.03 1.86 11.51
N TYR A 451 5.77 0.75 10.82
CA TYR A 451 6.86 -0.11 10.32
C TYR A 451 7.75 0.60 9.30
N THR A 452 7.16 1.37 8.37
CA THR A 452 7.94 2.18 7.41
C THR A 452 8.79 3.22 8.14
N MET A 453 8.22 3.90 9.13
CA MET A 453 8.93 4.89 9.94
C MET A 453 10.10 4.24 10.68
N LEU A 454 9.84 3.18 11.44
CA LEU A 454 10.83 2.44 12.22
C LEU A 454 11.97 1.94 11.34
N GLY A 455 11.68 1.34 10.18
CA GLY A 455 12.71 0.90 9.24
C GLY A 455 13.56 2.06 8.73
N SER A 456 12.94 3.18 8.36
CA SER A 456 13.69 4.35 7.89
C SER A 456 14.62 4.92 8.97
N PHE A 457 14.16 4.99 10.22
CA PHE A 457 14.99 5.45 11.34
C PHE A 457 16.11 4.47 11.67
N ILE A 458 15.85 3.17 11.72
CA ILE A 458 16.89 2.16 11.97
C ILE A 458 17.97 2.28 10.91
N LEU A 459 17.60 2.40 9.64
CA LEU A 459 18.58 2.58 8.57
C LEU A 459 19.39 3.84 8.75
N ILE A 460 18.74 5.00 8.97
CA ILE A 460 19.45 6.27 9.10
C ILE A 460 20.40 6.25 10.30
N VAL A 461 19.95 5.75 11.45
CA VAL A 461 20.77 5.68 12.67
C VAL A 461 21.95 4.74 12.49
N VAL A 462 21.71 3.50 12.08
CA VAL A 462 22.78 2.51 11.85
C VAL A 462 23.71 2.98 10.75
N GLY A 463 23.16 3.52 9.66
CA GLY A 463 23.91 4.03 8.53
C GLY A 463 24.83 5.17 8.92
N MET A 464 24.34 6.14 9.71
CA MET A 464 25.16 7.24 10.22
C MET A 464 26.25 6.75 11.18
N ILE A 465 25.93 5.87 12.13
CA ILE A 465 26.92 5.32 13.08
C ILE A 465 28.04 4.61 12.31
N VAL A 466 27.70 3.70 11.40
CA VAL A 466 28.69 2.96 10.61
C VAL A 466 29.47 3.90 9.70
N SER A 467 28.82 4.91 9.10
CA SER A 467 29.53 5.89 8.28
C SER A 467 30.56 6.71 9.06
N LEU A 468 30.27 7.06 10.31
CA LEU A 468 31.22 7.74 11.19
C LEU A 468 32.40 6.82 11.59
N LEU A 469 32.16 5.51 11.71
CA LEU A 469 33.18 4.53 12.07
C LEU A 469 34.06 4.08 10.90
N THR A 470 33.57 4.12 9.66
CA THR A 470 34.26 3.56 8.48
C THR A 470 34.72 4.63 7.48
N GLU A 471 35.16 5.79 7.99
CA GLU A 471 35.56 7.00 7.25
C GLU A 471 34.37 7.77 6.63
N PRO A 472 33.94 8.90 7.23
CA PRO A 472 32.85 9.69 6.70
C PRO A 472 33.25 10.36 5.39
N THR A 473 32.29 10.47 4.47
CA THR A 473 32.52 11.15 3.18
C THR A 473 32.75 12.64 3.40
N ASN A 474 33.76 13.21 2.74
CA ASN A 474 34.00 14.64 2.75
C ASN A 474 32.91 15.34 1.91
N PRO A 475 32.13 16.29 2.47
CA PRO A 475 31.06 16.96 1.74
C PRO A 475 31.54 17.72 0.49
N GLU A 476 32.73 18.32 0.54
CA GLU A 476 33.27 19.17 -0.54
C GLU A 476 33.54 18.42 -1.85
N ASP A 477 33.69 17.08 -1.79
CA ASP A 477 33.93 16.23 -2.96
C ASP A 477 32.63 15.82 -3.67
N LEU A 478 31.46 16.20 -3.14
CA LEU A 478 30.16 15.74 -3.61
C LEU A 478 29.45 16.81 -4.44
N ASN A 479 28.74 16.37 -5.48
CA ASN A 479 27.92 17.27 -6.29
C ASN A 479 26.74 17.82 -5.46
N PRO A 480 26.61 19.15 -5.27
CA PRO A 480 25.56 19.75 -4.45
C PRO A 480 24.13 19.41 -4.95
N ASN A 481 23.96 19.11 -6.24
CA ASN A 481 22.64 18.75 -6.79
C ASN A 481 22.08 17.43 -6.26
N LEU A 482 22.91 16.59 -5.63
CA LEU A 482 22.49 15.33 -4.99
C LEU A 482 21.76 15.56 -3.66
N PHE A 483 21.81 16.77 -3.11
CA PHE A 483 21.27 17.10 -1.79
C PHE A 483 20.01 17.96 -1.89
N ALA A 484 19.22 17.92 -0.81
CA ALA A 484 18.05 18.77 -0.63
C ALA A 484 18.42 20.25 -0.90
N PRO A 485 17.54 21.04 -1.55
CA PRO A 485 17.88 22.41 -1.98
C PRO A 485 18.45 23.32 -0.88
N PHE A 486 18.00 23.15 0.37
CA PHE A 486 18.47 23.93 1.52
C PHE A 486 19.84 23.49 2.07
N LEU A 487 20.29 22.26 1.74
CA LEU A 487 21.59 21.72 2.16
C LEU A 487 22.72 22.03 1.18
N ARG A 488 22.41 22.41 -0.07
CA ARG A 488 23.39 22.66 -1.13
C ARG A 488 24.39 23.79 -0.86
N LYS A 489 24.21 24.56 0.22
CA LYS A 489 25.13 25.62 0.66
C LYS A 489 26.18 25.11 1.66
N TYR A 490 25.97 23.92 2.21
CA TYR A 490 26.80 23.30 3.25
C TYR A 490 27.57 22.07 2.74
N VAL A 491 27.44 21.79 1.45
CA VAL A 491 28.10 20.76 0.65
C VAL A 491 28.63 21.51 -0.57
#